data_AF-F0WNK7-F1
#
_entry.id   AF-F0WNK7-F1
#
_cell.length_a   1.000
_cell.length_b   1.000
_cell.length_c   1.000
_cell.angle_alpha   90.00
_cell.angle_beta   90.00
_cell.angle_gamma   90.00
#
_symmetry.space_group_name_H-M   'P 1'
#
loop_
_entity.id
_entity.type
_entity.pdbx_description
1 polymer ?
#
loop_
_entity_poly.entity_id
_entity_poly.type
_entity_poly.pdbx_seq_one_letter_code
_entity_poly.pdbx_strand_id
1 'polypeptide(L)'
;MSQRNPRDAKTAAFDEVARNQIWREQLRKEYEQESTLTPFQLNLKTLHSIPLKPTQVHPTAFAAHAHERQDGSQEVSAKLQAFHKKHNEKSNAPQTETQRIGWHYQTALEGVQWELQQRMYKGRGSCDVTKFASSYCAMAGCSPFAEKDIR
;
A
#
# COMPACT_ATOMS: atom_id res chain seq x y z
N MET A 1 -8.13 -64.88 17.39
CA MET A 1 -9.28 -63.97 17.61
C MET A 1 -8.75 -62.55 17.64
N SER A 2 -9.08 -61.75 16.62
CA SER A 2 -8.58 -60.36 16.52
C SER A 2 -9.42 -59.46 17.43
N GLN A 3 -8.79 -58.85 18.43
CA GLN A 3 -9.43 -57.91 19.36
C GLN A 3 -9.87 -56.67 18.56
N ARG A 4 -11.18 -56.39 18.49
CA ARG A 4 -11.71 -55.15 17.89
C ARG A 4 -11.19 -53.96 18.68
N ASN A 5 -10.61 -52.99 17.97
CA ASN A 5 -10.01 -51.81 18.58
C ASN A 5 -11.13 -50.97 19.23
N PRO A 6 -11.04 -50.57 20.52
CA PRO A 6 -12.11 -49.83 21.21
C PRO A 6 -12.46 -48.47 20.57
N ARG A 7 -11.62 -47.95 19.66
CA ARG A 7 -11.93 -46.77 18.83
C ARG A 7 -13.01 -47.05 17.78
N ASP A 8 -13.12 -48.28 17.29
CA ASP A 8 -14.10 -48.68 16.27
C ASP A 8 -15.53 -48.78 16.85
N ALA A 9 -15.64 -49.04 18.15
CA ALA A 9 -16.93 -49.06 18.83
C ALA A 9 -17.53 -47.65 18.97
N LYS A 10 -16.69 -46.62 19.08
CA LYS A 10 -17.14 -45.22 19.20
C LYS A 10 -17.54 -44.61 17.85
N THR A 11 -16.95 -45.09 16.75
CA THR A 11 -17.28 -44.64 15.40
C THR A 11 -18.56 -45.29 14.85
N ALA A 12 -18.96 -46.44 15.39
CA ALA A 12 -20.22 -47.11 15.06
C ALA A 12 -21.46 -46.46 15.72
N ALA A 13 -21.28 -45.56 16.68
CA ALA A 13 -22.38 -44.90 17.40
C ALA A 13 -22.98 -43.70 16.65
N PHE A 14 -22.32 -43.23 15.59
CA PHE A 14 -22.75 -42.07 14.82
C PHE A 14 -23.19 -42.50 13.42
N ASP A 15 -24.34 -41.99 13.00
CA ASP A 15 -24.80 -42.09 11.63
C ASP A 15 -23.81 -41.38 10.67
N GLU A 16 -23.75 -41.82 9.43
CA GLU A 16 -22.83 -41.31 8.41
C GLU A 16 -23.05 -39.80 8.19
N VAL A 17 -24.30 -39.34 8.24
CA VAL A 17 -24.66 -37.92 8.13
C VAL A 17 -24.11 -37.11 9.31
N ALA A 18 -24.25 -37.63 10.53
CA ALA A 18 -23.72 -36.98 11.73
C ALA A 18 -22.19 -36.88 11.69
N ARG A 19 -21.53 -37.91 11.16
CA ARG A 19 -20.08 -37.94 10.99
C ARG A 19 -19.59 -36.88 10.00
N ASN A 20 -20.30 -36.73 8.88
CA ASN A 20 -20.03 -35.69 7.89
C ASN A 20 -20.26 -34.29 8.48
N GLN A 21 -21.27 -34.11 9.32
CA GLN A 21 -21.54 -32.82 9.96
C GLN A 21 -20.45 -32.44 10.97
N ILE A 22 -19.99 -33.39 11.80
CA ILE A 22 -18.86 -33.20 12.72
C ILE A 22 -17.60 -32.80 11.93
N TRP A 23 -17.33 -33.47 10.82
CA TRP A 23 -16.19 -33.15 9.95
C TRP A 23 -16.27 -31.74 9.38
N ARG A 24 -17.45 -31.31 8.93
CA ARG A 24 -17.64 -29.94 8.41
C ARG A 24 -17.46 -28.87 9.48
N GLU A 25 -17.93 -29.11 10.70
CA GLU A 25 -17.70 -28.20 11.82
C GLU A 25 -16.22 -28.12 12.21
N GLN A 26 -15.53 -29.26 12.20
CA GLN A 26 -14.10 -29.32 12.47
C GLN A 26 -13.33 -28.45 11.47
N LEU A 27 -13.56 -28.65 10.17
CA LEU A 27 -12.90 -27.86 9.11
C LEU A 27 -13.24 -26.37 9.19
N ARG A 28 -14.49 -26.01 9.52
CA ARG A 28 -14.88 -24.62 9.71
C ARG A 28 -14.11 -23.99 10.87
N LYS A 29 -14.05 -24.67 12.02
CA LYS A 29 -13.34 -24.18 13.21
C LYS A 29 -11.85 -24.06 12.97
N GLU A 30 -11.24 -25.03 12.28
CA GLU A 30 -9.83 -24.97 11.88
C GLU A 30 -9.57 -23.76 10.98
N TYR A 31 -10.41 -23.51 9.98
CA TYR A 31 -10.27 -22.35 9.10
C TYR A 31 -10.45 -21.00 9.83
N GLU A 32 -11.36 -20.92 10.81
CA GLU A 32 -11.57 -19.72 11.61
C GLU A 32 -10.47 -19.50 12.66
N GLN A 33 -9.87 -20.59 13.17
CA GLN A 33 -8.76 -20.55 14.15
C GLN A 33 -7.38 -20.48 13.51
N GLU A 34 -7.26 -20.75 12.21
CA GLU A 34 -6.10 -20.42 11.40
C GLU A 34 -5.97 -18.89 11.33
N SER A 35 -5.51 -18.30 12.44
CA SER A 35 -4.92 -16.98 12.47
C SER A 35 -3.85 -16.98 11.40
N THR A 36 -4.00 -16.11 10.39
CA THR A 36 -3.01 -15.97 9.33
C THR A 36 -1.62 -15.92 9.95
N LEU A 37 -0.73 -16.83 9.54
CA LEU A 37 0.70 -16.85 9.88
C LEU A 37 1.41 -15.64 9.26
N THR A 38 0.87 -14.46 9.47
CA THR A 38 1.59 -13.21 9.27
C THR A 38 2.60 -13.10 10.40
N PRO A 39 3.87 -12.78 10.14
CA PRO A 39 4.80 -12.46 11.21
C PRO A 39 4.19 -11.31 12.01
N PHE A 40 3.84 -11.56 13.27
CA PHE A 40 3.14 -10.60 14.12
C PHE A 40 3.89 -9.27 14.13
N GLN A 41 3.35 -8.25 13.47
CA GLN A 41 3.89 -6.89 13.53
C GLN A 41 3.15 -6.16 14.65
N LEU A 42 3.86 -5.90 15.76
CA LEU A 42 3.34 -5.10 16.85
C LEU A 42 3.00 -3.69 16.34
N ASN A 43 1.74 -3.30 16.46
CA ASN A 43 1.33 -1.94 16.18
C ASN A 43 1.79 -1.03 17.33
N LEU A 44 2.93 -0.36 17.12
CA LEU A 44 3.55 0.50 18.13
C LEU A 44 2.67 1.70 18.52
N LYS A 45 1.70 2.09 17.70
CA LYS A 45 0.76 3.18 18.03
C LYS A 45 -0.25 2.78 19.10
N THR A 46 -0.59 1.50 19.17
CA THR A 46 -1.54 0.95 20.16
C THR A 46 -0.83 0.39 21.39
N LEU A 47 0.51 0.46 21.43
CA LEU A 47 1.32 -0.11 22.49
C LEU A 47 1.54 0.95 23.58
N HIS A 48 0.95 0.73 24.75
CA HIS A 48 1.23 1.58 25.91
C HIS A 48 2.63 1.28 26.45
N SER A 49 3.50 2.28 26.44
CA SER A 49 4.78 2.21 27.13
C SER A 49 4.52 2.19 28.64
N ILE A 50 4.80 1.07 29.27
CA ILE A 50 4.83 0.98 30.74
C ILE A 50 6.21 1.52 31.16
N PRO A 51 6.30 2.67 31.84
CA PRO A 51 7.57 3.16 32.34
C PRO A 51 8.09 2.24 33.45
N LEU A 52 9.41 2.09 33.52
CA LEU A 52 10.07 1.41 34.64
C LEU A 52 9.75 2.11 35.96
N LYS A 53 9.78 1.38 37.07
CA LYS A 53 9.54 1.99 38.39
C LYS A 53 10.61 3.06 38.66
N PRO A 54 10.27 4.21 39.27
CA PRO A 54 11.21 5.31 39.50
C PRO A 54 12.45 4.90 40.32
N THR A 55 12.32 3.89 41.16
CA THR A 55 13.40 3.31 41.98
C THR A 55 14.37 2.43 41.20
N GLN A 56 14.03 2.05 39.96
CA GLN A 56 14.84 1.14 39.15
C GLN A 56 15.80 1.86 38.19
N VAL A 57 15.70 3.18 38.03
CA VAL A 57 16.54 3.93 37.09
C VAL A 57 17.05 5.22 37.72
N HIS A 58 18.36 5.43 37.69
CA HIS A 58 18.98 6.68 38.14
C HIS A 58 18.70 7.80 37.11
N PRO A 59 18.28 9.02 37.53
CA PRO A 59 17.86 10.09 36.60
C PRO A 59 18.92 10.49 35.57
N THR A 60 20.19 10.42 35.95
CA THR A 60 21.34 10.74 35.08
C THR A 60 21.64 9.66 34.05
N ALA A 61 21.32 8.39 34.35
CA ALA A 61 21.47 7.27 33.41
C ALA A 61 20.31 7.23 32.38
N PHE A 62 19.15 7.77 32.73
CA PHE A 62 17.98 7.83 31.84
C PHE A 62 18.25 8.65 30.56
N ALA A 63 19.01 9.73 30.67
CA ALA A 63 19.37 10.59 29.53
C ALA A 63 20.24 9.85 28.48
N ALA A 64 21.09 8.92 28.92
CA ALA A 64 21.91 8.10 28.02
C ALA A 64 21.05 7.07 27.24
N HIS A 65 20.11 6.41 27.92
CA HIS A 65 19.22 5.41 27.31
C HIS A 65 18.07 6.01 26.48
N ALA A 66 17.82 7.31 26.55
CA ALA A 66 16.87 8.00 25.67
C ALA A 66 17.29 7.93 24.20
N HIS A 67 18.60 7.89 23.94
CA HIS A 67 19.16 7.78 22.60
C HIS A 67 19.24 6.31 22.11
N GLU A 68 19.47 5.34 22.99
CA GLU A 68 19.56 3.91 22.62
C GLU A 68 18.21 3.27 22.24
N ARG A 69 17.06 3.85 22.63
CA ARG A 69 15.74 3.41 22.12
C ARG A 69 15.57 3.55 20.60
N GLN A 70 16.56 4.13 19.90
CA GLN A 70 16.57 4.26 18.45
C GLN A 70 16.84 2.95 17.68
N ASP A 71 17.34 1.88 18.32
CA ASP A 71 17.66 0.63 17.60
C ASP A 71 16.43 -0.03 16.95
N GLY A 72 15.25 0.09 17.56
CA GLY A 72 13.99 -0.31 16.91
C GLY A 72 13.43 0.74 15.93
N SER A 73 13.87 2.00 16.02
CA SER A 73 13.34 3.08 15.17
C SER A 73 13.83 2.96 13.72
N GLN A 74 15.03 2.44 13.50
CA GLN A 74 15.58 2.27 12.16
C GLN A 74 14.86 1.17 11.40
N GLU A 75 14.64 0.01 12.03
CA GLU A 75 13.86 -1.08 11.44
C GLU A 75 12.41 -0.68 11.17
N VAL A 76 11.80 0.09 12.09
CA VAL A 76 10.43 0.60 11.92
C VAL A 76 10.35 1.64 10.81
N SER A 77 11.30 2.57 10.73
CA SER A 77 11.35 3.55 9.66
C SER A 77 11.58 2.89 8.30
N ALA A 78 12.43 1.86 8.22
CA ALA A 78 12.61 1.07 7.00
C ALA A 78 11.32 0.33 6.60
N LYS A 79 10.58 -0.25 7.56
CA LYS A 79 9.28 -0.89 7.31
C LYS A 79 8.22 0.11 6.84
N LEU A 80 8.16 1.29 7.46
CA LEU A 80 7.26 2.37 7.04
C LEU A 80 7.61 2.87 5.62
N GLN A 81 8.90 3.07 5.33
CA GLN A 81 9.35 3.44 3.99
C GLN A 81 8.99 2.36 2.96
N ALA A 82 9.17 1.09 3.28
CA ALA A 82 8.76 -0.02 2.41
C ALA A 82 7.24 -0.03 2.15
N PHE A 83 6.43 0.34 3.15
CA PHE A 83 4.98 0.46 2.99
C PHE A 83 4.58 1.64 2.11
N HIS A 84 5.31 2.75 2.18
CA HIS A 84 5.06 3.95 1.37
C HIS A 84 5.61 3.87 -0.07
N LYS A 85 6.40 2.84 -0.40
CA LYS A 85 6.85 2.61 -1.78
C LYS A 85 5.67 2.54 -2.75
N LYS A 86 5.87 3.10 -3.95
CA LYS A 86 4.88 3.06 -5.03
C LYS A 86 4.72 1.62 -5.53
N HIS A 87 3.58 1.30 -6.14
CA HIS A 87 3.33 -0.09 -6.56
C HIS A 87 4.36 -0.61 -7.57
N ASN A 88 4.84 0.26 -8.46
CA ASN A 88 5.91 -0.03 -9.44
C ASN A 88 7.25 -0.45 -8.79
N GLU A 89 7.52 -0.02 -7.55
CA GLU A 89 8.74 -0.37 -6.81
C GLU A 89 8.55 -1.65 -5.97
N LYS A 90 7.29 -2.05 -5.73
CA LYS A 90 6.93 -3.23 -4.92
C LYS A 90 6.78 -4.49 -5.77
N SER A 91 6.35 -4.35 -7.02
CA SER A 91 6.10 -5.46 -7.94
C SER A 91 6.83 -5.21 -9.25
N ASN A 92 7.35 -6.27 -9.87
CA ASN A 92 8.01 -6.18 -11.18
C ASN A 92 7.01 -5.95 -12.33
N ALA A 93 5.73 -6.30 -12.13
CA ALA A 93 4.68 -6.19 -13.14
C ALA A 93 3.35 -5.72 -12.52
N PRO A 94 2.47 -5.06 -13.30
CA PRO A 94 1.15 -4.66 -12.82
C PRO A 94 0.31 -5.91 -12.55
N GLN A 95 -0.33 -5.95 -11.38
CA GLN A 95 -1.17 -7.08 -10.98
C GLN A 95 -2.62 -6.93 -11.45
N THR A 96 -3.08 -5.69 -11.65
CA THR A 96 -4.44 -5.38 -12.12
C THR A 96 -4.44 -4.56 -13.40
N GLU A 97 -5.57 -4.59 -14.13
CA GLU A 97 -5.72 -3.83 -15.37
C GLU A 97 -5.61 -2.32 -15.15
N THR A 98 -6.15 -1.82 -14.03
CA THR A 98 -6.05 -0.41 -13.67
C THR A 98 -4.60 0.01 -13.41
N GLN A 99 -3.78 -0.86 -12.82
CA GLN A 99 -2.36 -0.59 -12.58
C GLN A 99 -1.54 -0.60 -13.87
N ARG A 100 -1.98 -1.35 -14.89
CA ARG A 100 -1.35 -1.35 -16.21
C ARG A 100 -1.38 0.07 -16.82
N ILE A 101 -2.44 0.83 -16.54
CA ILE A 101 -2.55 2.24 -16.91
C ILE A 101 -1.63 3.06 -16.00
N GLY A 102 -0.60 3.68 -16.58
CA GLY A 102 0.35 4.51 -15.84
C GLY A 102 1.51 3.73 -15.19
N TRP A 103 1.63 2.42 -15.42
CA TRP A 103 2.74 1.61 -14.90
C TRP A 103 4.10 2.19 -15.28
N HIS A 104 4.26 2.63 -16.53
CA HIS A 104 5.51 3.21 -17.03
C HIS A 104 5.55 4.75 -17.01
N TYR A 105 4.64 5.40 -16.26
CA TYR A 105 4.53 6.86 -16.27
C TYR A 105 5.79 7.56 -15.79
N GLN A 106 6.40 7.09 -14.69
CA GLN A 106 7.64 7.69 -14.17
C GLN A 106 8.82 7.49 -15.12
N THR A 107 8.96 6.30 -15.70
CA THR A 107 9.99 6.02 -16.70
C THR A 107 9.85 6.92 -17.94
N ALA A 108 8.61 7.26 -18.32
CA ALA A 108 8.35 8.20 -19.41
C ALA A 108 8.73 9.65 -19.05
N LEU A 109 8.52 10.07 -17.79
CA LEU A 109 8.86 11.42 -17.32
C LEU A 109 10.35 11.63 -17.08
N GLU A 110 11.06 10.60 -16.63
CA GLU A 110 12.49 10.70 -16.27
C GLU A 110 13.42 10.49 -17.48
N GLY A 111 12.86 10.23 -18.67
CA GLY A 111 13.61 9.93 -19.88
C GLY A 111 13.90 11.14 -20.76
N VAL A 112 14.88 10.95 -21.67
CA VAL A 112 15.26 11.91 -22.73
C VAL A 112 14.06 12.35 -23.59
N GLN A 113 13.05 11.49 -23.74
CA GLN A 113 11.84 11.83 -24.50
C GLN A 113 11.02 12.94 -23.83
N TRP A 114 10.89 12.95 -22.51
CA TRP A 114 10.20 14.02 -21.80
C TRP A 114 10.94 15.35 -21.97
N GLU A 115 12.26 15.35 -21.85
CA GLU A 115 13.07 16.56 -22.09
C GLU A 115 12.92 17.08 -23.53
N LEU A 116 12.92 16.19 -24.52
CA LEU A 116 12.69 16.55 -25.91
C LEU A 116 11.29 17.15 -26.09
N GLN A 117 10.29 16.53 -25.49
CA GLN A 117 8.91 17.00 -25.54
C GLN A 117 8.77 18.37 -24.89
N GLN A 118 9.44 18.64 -23.77
CA GLN A 118 9.46 19.96 -23.14
C GLN A 118 10.09 21.04 -24.03
N ARG A 119 11.18 20.72 -24.75
CA ARG A 119 11.80 21.67 -25.70
C ARG A 119 10.86 22.03 -26.85
N MET A 120 10.11 21.05 -27.34
CA MET A 120 9.18 21.22 -28.46
C MET A 120 7.79 21.69 -28.01
N TYR A 121 7.46 21.61 -26.73
CA TYR A 121 6.17 22.03 -26.20
C TYR A 121 6.02 23.55 -26.27
N LYS A 122 5.08 24.01 -27.09
CA LYS A 122 4.68 25.42 -27.21
C LYS A 122 3.23 25.56 -26.77
N GLY A 123 3.04 25.61 -25.45
CA GLY A 123 1.73 25.80 -24.84
C GLY A 123 1.15 27.20 -25.09
N ARG A 124 -0.15 27.37 -24.87
CA ARG A 124 -0.81 28.68 -24.99
C ARG A 124 -0.15 29.69 -24.06
N GLY A 125 0.28 30.84 -24.59
CA GLY A 125 0.97 31.88 -23.83
C GLY A 125 2.49 31.72 -23.75
N SER A 126 3.08 30.74 -24.46
CA SER A 126 4.54 30.56 -24.50
C SER A 126 5.29 31.69 -25.21
N CYS A 127 4.63 32.41 -26.13
CA CYS A 127 5.20 33.57 -26.83
C CYS A 127 4.23 34.75 -26.82
N ASP A 128 4.75 35.96 -27.02
CA ASP A 128 3.96 37.19 -26.88
C ASP A 128 2.80 37.26 -27.89
N VAL A 129 2.95 36.68 -29.08
CA VAL A 129 1.87 36.54 -30.06
C VAL A 129 0.73 35.68 -29.50
N THR A 130 1.03 34.53 -28.88
CA THR A 130 -0.01 33.68 -28.28
C THR A 130 -0.64 34.30 -27.03
N LYS A 131 0.12 35.10 -26.27
CA LYS A 131 -0.43 35.88 -25.14
C LYS A 131 -1.40 36.94 -25.65
N PHE A 132 -1.00 37.71 -26.68
CA PHE A 132 -1.85 38.69 -27.33
C PHE A 132 -3.12 38.06 -27.89
N ALA A 133 -3.00 36.94 -28.61
CA ALA A 133 -4.17 36.23 -29.14
C ALA A 133 -5.12 35.77 -28.03
N SER A 134 -4.59 35.28 -26.90
CA SER A 134 -5.41 34.90 -25.74
C SER A 134 -6.12 36.10 -25.11
N SER A 135 -5.44 37.24 -24.97
CA SER A 135 -6.03 38.48 -24.46
C SER A 135 -7.06 39.05 -25.42
N TYR A 136 -6.81 39.01 -26.72
CA TYR A 136 -7.73 39.47 -27.75
C TYR A 136 -9.00 38.63 -27.77
N CYS A 137 -8.89 37.29 -27.75
CA CYS A 137 -10.05 36.40 -27.62
C CYS A 137 -10.87 36.70 -26.36
N ALA A 138 -10.21 36.98 -25.23
CA ALA A 138 -10.88 37.30 -23.98
C ALA A 138 -11.63 38.64 -24.04
N MET A 139 -11.08 39.65 -24.72
CA MET A 139 -11.70 40.98 -24.83
C MET A 139 -12.74 41.09 -25.94
N ALA A 140 -12.44 40.53 -27.12
CA ALA A 140 -13.22 40.70 -28.34
C ALA A 140 -14.15 39.50 -28.63
N GLY A 141 -14.10 38.44 -27.83
CA GLY A 141 -14.91 37.23 -28.01
C GLY A 141 -14.58 36.41 -29.26
N CYS A 142 -13.59 36.82 -30.04
CA CYS A 142 -13.21 36.20 -31.31
C CYS A 142 -11.69 36.14 -31.45
N SER A 143 -11.20 35.18 -32.25
CA SER A 143 -9.78 35.08 -32.58
C SER A 143 -9.35 36.25 -33.47
N PRO A 144 -8.17 36.86 -33.23
CA PRO A 144 -7.64 37.90 -34.10
C PRO A 144 -7.31 37.41 -35.52
N PHE A 145 -7.30 36.09 -35.74
CA PHE A 145 -7.05 35.46 -37.04
C PHE A 145 -8.33 34.93 -37.71
N ALA A 146 -9.51 35.20 -37.15
CA ALA A 146 -10.77 34.80 -37.78
C ALA A 146 -11.03 35.62 -39.06
N GLU A 147 -11.47 34.96 -40.12
CA GLU A 147 -11.89 35.64 -41.36
C GLU A 147 -13.05 36.61 -41.06
N LYS A 148 -13.03 37.77 -41.72
CA LYS A 148 -14.05 38.81 -41.54
C LYS A 148 -15.45 38.33 -41.89
N ASP A 149 -15.56 37.32 -42.75
CA ASP A 149 -16.84 36.81 -43.27
C ASP A 149 -17.51 35.80 -42.31
N ILE A 150 -16.80 35.30 -41.30
CA ILE A 150 -17.31 34.39 -40.27
C ILE A 150 -17.61 35.15 -38.96
N ARG A 151 -17.50 36.48 -38.98
CA ARG A 151 -17.63 37.36 -37.81
C ARG A 151 -19.05 37.79 -37.52
#